data_AF-A0AB35YXK1-F1
#
_entry.id   AF-A0AB35YXK1-F1
#
_cell.length_a   1.000
_cell.length_b   1.000
_cell.length_c   1.000
_cell.angle_alpha   90.00
_cell.angle_beta   90.00
_cell.angle_gamma   90.00
#
_symmetry.space_group_name_H-M   'P 1'
#
loop_
_entity.id
_entity.type
_entity.pdbx_description
1 polymer ?
#
loop_
_entity_poly.entity_id
_entity_poly.type
_entity_poly.pdbx_seq_one_letter_code
_entity_poly.pdbx_strand_id
1 'polypeptide(L)' 'MSEPTNPLMNPERAAHELVLELTKAGKVANARIAAEMFSFILEHYRYELGRVQ' A
#
# COMPACT_ATOMS: atom_id res chain seq x y z
N MET A 1 -9.14 -16.30 1.90
CA MET A 1 -9.19 -14.97 1.26
C MET A 1 -8.95 -13.97 2.38
N SER A 2 -7.90 -13.15 2.29
CA SER A 2 -7.64 -12.09 3.27
C SER A 2 -8.90 -11.24 3.38
N GLU A 3 -9.35 -10.92 4.60
CA GLU A 3 -10.36 -9.88 4.76
C GLU A 3 -9.90 -8.61 4.05
N PRO A 4 -10.78 -7.88 3.36
CA PRO A 4 -10.38 -6.65 2.70
C PRO A 4 -9.87 -5.66 3.74
N THR A 5 -8.55 -5.43 3.76
CA THR A 5 -7.94 -4.43 4.63
C THR A 5 -8.45 -3.06 4.22
N ASN A 6 -9.23 -2.40 5.09
CA ASN A 6 -9.66 -1.03 4.85
C ASN A 6 -8.43 -0.10 4.85
N PRO A 7 -8.09 0.55 3.72
CA PRO A 7 -6.88 1.37 3.61
C PRO A 7 -6.87 2.59 4.53
N LEU A 8 -8.04 3.08 4.93
CA LEU A 8 -8.16 4.24 5.82
C LEU A 8 -8.08 3.84 7.31
N MET A 9 -8.41 2.59 7.65
CA MET A 9 -8.32 2.07 9.02
C MET A 9 -6.94 1.49 9.34
N ASN A 10 -6.30 0.86 8.34
CA ASN A 10 -4.96 0.30 8.48
C ASN A 10 -4.13 0.54 7.20
N PRO A 11 -3.63 1.78 7.01
CA PRO A 11 -2.95 2.18 5.78
C PRO A 11 -1.63 1.43 5.56
N GLU A 12 -0.94 1.05 6.62
CA GLU A 12 0.34 0.33 6.55
C GLU A 12 0.14 -1.10 6.05
N ARG A 13 -0.85 -1.81 6.60
CA ARG A 13 -1.19 -3.16 6.14
C ARG A 13 -1.72 -3.15 4.71
N ALA A 14 -2.58 -2.19 4.36
CA ALA A 14 -3.10 -2.06 3.00
C ALA A 14 -1.99 -1.78 1.99
N ALA A 15 -1.07 -0.86 2.31
CA ALA A 15 0.07 -0.55 1.45
C ALA A 15 0.99 -1.78 1.27
N HIS A 16 1.22 -2.55 2.34
CA HIS A 16 2.02 -3.77 2.28
C HIS A 16 1.38 -4.86 1.41
N GLU A 17 0.08 -5.12 1.60
CA GLU A 17 -0.67 -6.09 0.80
C GLU A 17 -0.67 -5.71 -0.69
N LEU A 18 -0.88 -4.44 -1.01
CA LEU A 18 -0.85 -3.96 -2.40
C LEU A 18 0.54 -4.10 -3.03
N VAL A 19 1.62 -3.76 -2.33
CA VAL A 19 3.00 -3.93 -2.84
C VAL A 19 3.33 -5.42 -3.04
N LEU A 20 2.85 -6.31 -2.17
CA LEU A 20 3.00 -7.76 -2.35
C LEU A 20 2.27 -8.26 -3.60
N GLU A 21 1.05 -7.78 -3.86
CA GLU A 21 0.30 -8.13 -5.07
C GLU A 21 0.99 -7.63 -6.34
N LEU A 22 1.49 -6.39 -6.33
CA LEU A 22 2.26 -5.83 -7.45
C LEU A 22 3.57 -6.61 -7.69
N THR A 23 4.21 -7.07 -6.61
CA THR A 23 5.40 -7.92 -6.70
C THR A 23 5.06 -9.28 -7.31
N LYS A 24 4.00 -9.94 -6.85
CA LYS A 24 3.51 -11.21 -7.41
C LYS A 24 3.10 -11.08 -8.89
N ALA A 25 2.59 -9.92 -9.28
CA ALA A 25 2.22 -9.60 -10.66
C ALA A 25 3.43 -9.24 -11.55
N GLY A 26 4.65 -9.27 -11.02
CA GLY A 26 5.88 -8.91 -11.76
C GLY A 26 5.99 -7.42 -12.10
N LYS A 27 5.21 -6.56 -11.44
CA LYS A 27 5.24 -5.09 -11.63
C LYS A 27 6.35 -4.42 -10.83
N VAL A 28 6.93 -5.12 -9.87
CA VAL A 28 8.02 -4.64 -9.02
C VAL A 28 9.30 -5.35 -9.42
N ALA A 29 10.26 -4.61 -9.98
CA ALA A 29 11.49 -5.19 -10.50
C ALA A 29 12.53 -5.46 -9.41
N ASN A 30 12.49 -4.76 -8.27
CA ASN A 30 13.44 -4.94 -7.17
C ASN A 30 12.91 -4.36 -5.85
N ALA A 31 13.63 -4.65 -4.76
CA ALA A 31 13.28 -4.22 -3.41
C ALA A 31 13.27 -2.68 -3.21
N ARG A 32 14.09 -1.94 -3.96
CA ARG A 32 14.11 -0.47 -3.88
C ARG A 32 12.80 0.11 -4.42
N ILE A 33 12.35 -0.34 -5.59
CA ILE A 33 11.06 0.07 -6.17
C ILE A 33 9.91 -0.34 -5.25
N ALA A 34 10.00 -1.53 -4.62
CA ALA A 34 9.01 -1.97 -3.63
C ALA A 34 8.88 -0.98 -2.47
N ALA A 35 10.02 -0.54 -1.91
CA ALA A 35 10.06 0.41 -0.80
C ALA A 35 9.54 1.80 -1.22
N GLU A 36 9.94 2.31 -2.39
CA GLU A 36 9.48 3.59 -2.92
C GLU A 36 7.95 3.58 -3.13
N MET A 37 7.40 2.52 -3.72
CA MET A 37 5.95 2.37 -3.88
C MET A 37 5.23 2.23 -2.54
N PHE A 38 5.78 1.47 -1.59
CA PHE A 38 5.19 1.32 -0.26
C PHE A 38 5.03 2.69 0.40
N SER A 39 6.10 3.50 0.43
CA SER A 39 6.06 4.84 0.99
C SER A 39 5.04 5.73 0.29
N PHE A 40 5.01 5.72 -1.05
CA PHE A 40 4.06 6.50 -1.82
C PHE A 40 2.59 6.13 -1.52
N ILE A 41 2.28 4.84 -1.51
CA ILE A 41 0.92 4.33 -1.24
C ILE A 41 0.51 4.67 0.20
N LEU A 42 1.40 4.46 1.16
CA LEU A 42 1.15 4.76 2.57
C LEU A 42 0.87 6.25 2.78
N GLU A 43 1.67 7.13 2.16
CA GLU A 43 1.47 8.56 2.24
C GLU A 43 0.13 8.98 1.61
N HIS A 44 -0.22 8.40 0.46
CA HIS A 44 -1.52 8.63 -0.17
C HIS A 44 -2.69 8.26 0.75
N TYR A 45 -2.65 7.08 1.39
CA TYR A 45 -3.73 6.67 2.32
C TYR A 45 -3.81 7.56 3.56
N ARG A 46 -2.67 8.00 4.10
CA ARG A 46 -2.64 8.96 5.22
C ARG A 46 -3.20 10.32 4.83
N TYR A 47 -2.89 10.79 3.63
CA TYR A 47 -3.45 12.03 3.08
C TYR A 47 -4.97 11.93 2.91
N GLU A 48 -5.46 10.85 2.30
CA GLU A 48 -6.90 10.62 2.13
C GLU A 48 -7.63 10.50 3.47
N LEU A 49 -7.02 9.86 4.47
CA LEU A 49 -7.58 9.83 5.82
C LEU A 49 -7.74 11.23 6.40
N GLY A 50 -6.73 12.10 6.25
CA GLY A 50 -6.80 13.49 6.69
C GLY A 50 -7.80 14.35 5.91
N ARG A 51 -8.14 13.99 4.67
CA ARG A 51 -9.15 14.68 3.85
C ARG A 51 -10.58 14.33 4.24
N VAL A 52 -10.80 13.12 4.75
CA VAL A 52 -12.13 12.57 5.07
C VAL A 52 -12.54 12.85 6.53
N GLN A 53 -11.60 13.28 7.37
CA GLN A 53 -11.83 13.74 8.75
C GLN A 53 -12.12 15.23 8.82
#